data_AF-A0A249W6V6-F1
#
_entry.id   AF-A0A249W6V6-F1
#
_cell.length_a   1.000
_cell.length_b   1.000
_cell.length_c   1.000
_cell.angle_alpha   90.00
_cell.angle_beta   90.00
_cell.angle_gamma   90.00
#
_symmetry.space_group_name_H-M   'P 1'
#
loop_
_entity.id
_entity.type
_entity.pdbx_description
1 polymer ?
#
loop_
_entity_poly.entity_id
_entity_poly.type
_entity_poly.pdbx_seq_one_letter_code
_entity_poly.pdbx_strand_id
1 'polypeptide(L)'
;MNKKKPKSYQNKAKKEPTDGNGKPKVTKNAPLPESANDEHLADSDNNISGTDVPQNIVEQEPANDPEIPDVDLDESNSNMGIWNQSFKTDLNFTKQDPSTGRLSINAQYRQMKATETFGPRGKGWGVDVKREWIEDGLPIFANGTYTGVNESVHNMEVELWYIHPNSGERCTLTAFGETERFYWSHNYSRMIKNGECRKKSLTDATGKALSMLGICGDVYMGEYDDENIINRSQMTKTTDNALKQLEFDAKATQQALDKAKSYTDKFSTAPSLAEIKRLQKLAETALDAIPTHDKASKAKKDKALSRIAEQAESAIKDFNADIKDKDQANG
;
A
#
# COMPACT_ATOMS: atom_id res chain seq x y z
N MET A 1 55.27 25.79 40.45
CA MET A 1 55.97 25.35 39.23
C MET A 1 55.54 23.90 38.98
N ASN A 2 55.08 23.42 37.82
CA ASN A 2 55.10 23.93 36.46
C ASN A 2 53.87 23.39 35.70
N LYS A 3 53.08 24.28 35.10
CA LYS A 3 51.96 23.95 34.19
C LYS A 3 52.54 23.50 32.85
N LYS A 4 52.20 22.29 32.37
CA LYS A 4 52.46 21.90 30.98
C LYS A 4 51.34 22.40 30.07
N LYS A 5 51.68 23.35 29.20
CA LYS A 5 50.85 23.86 28.09
C LYS A 5 50.70 22.79 27.00
N PRO A 6 49.56 22.73 26.28
CA PRO A 6 49.43 21.90 25.08
C PRO A 6 50.18 22.51 23.88
N LYS A 7 50.79 21.65 23.07
CA LYS A 7 51.50 21.99 21.83
C LYS A 7 50.51 22.37 20.73
N SER A 8 50.73 23.52 20.11
CA SER A 8 50.10 23.94 18.86
C SER A 8 50.66 23.11 17.69
N TYR A 9 49.76 22.59 16.85
CA TYR A 9 50.14 22.12 15.51
C TYR A 9 49.66 23.12 14.48
N GLN A 10 50.61 23.53 13.64
CA GLN A 10 50.51 24.63 12.69
C GLN A 10 49.69 24.28 11.45
N ASN A 11 48.87 25.25 11.03
CA ASN A 11 48.25 25.33 9.71
C ASN A 11 49.30 25.26 8.60
N LYS A 12 49.15 24.31 7.67
CA LYS A 12 49.75 24.40 6.32
C LYS A 12 48.65 24.73 5.32
N ALA A 13 48.65 25.98 4.88
CA ALA A 13 47.84 26.47 3.78
C ALA A 13 48.18 25.70 2.48
N LYS A 14 47.16 25.14 1.82
CA LYS A 14 47.26 24.72 0.41
C LYS A 14 46.79 25.88 -0.46
N LYS A 15 47.66 26.33 -1.36
CA LYS A 15 47.42 27.39 -2.34
C LYS A 15 46.48 26.89 -3.44
N GLU A 16 45.45 27.66 -3.74
CA GLU A 16 44.67 27.51 -4.98
C GLU A 16 45.43 28.16 -6.16
N PRO A 17 45.34 27.61 -7.38
CA PRO A 17 45.91 28.25 -8.57
C PRO A 17 45.00 29.38 -9.08
N THR A 18 45.57 30.57 -9.21
CA THR A 18 44.95 31.76 -9.80
C THR A 18 45.44 31.97 -11.23
N ASP A 19 44.54 32.26 -12.16
CA ASP A 19 44.90 32.79 -13.48
C ASP A 19 45.05 34.32 -13.43
N GLY A 20 46.06 34.83 -14.13
CA GLY A 20 46.50 36.22 -14.14
C GLY A 20 45.52 37.19 -14.80
N ASN A 21 44.49 37.59 -14.05
CA ASN A 21 43.87 38.93 -14.03
C ASN A 21 42.61 38.83 -13.17
N GLY A 22 42.72 39.24 -11.91
CA GLY A 22 41.64 39.12 -10.91
C GLY A 22 40.33 39.80 -11.33
N LYS A 23 39.39 39.00 -11.88
CA LYS A 23 37.93 39.23 -11.89
C LYS A 23 37.19 37.88 -11.94
N PRO A 24 36.10 37.70 -11.17
CA PRO A 24 35.27 36.49 -11.23
C PRO A 24 34.47 36.41 -12.54
N LYS A 25 34.39 35.21 -13.12
CA LYS A 25 33.66 34.89 -14.36
C LYS A 25 32.17 34.72 -14.03
N VAL A 26 31.34 35.61 -14.55
CA VAL A 26 29.86 35.53 -14.48
C VAL A 26 29.36 34.76 -15.70
N THR A 27 28.60 33.68 -15.48
CA THR A 27 27.68 33.13 -16.49
C THR A 27 26.30 32.91 -15.87
N LYS A 28 25.29 33.27 -16.67
CA LYS A 28 23.91 33.61 -16.31
C LYS A 28 23.01 32.38 -16.06
N ASN A 29 22.11 32.57 -15.11
CA ASN A 29 20.78 31.96 -14.83
C ASN A 29 20.28 30.77 -15.66
N ALA A 30 19.84 29.72 -14.96
CA ALA A 30 18.78 28.79 -15.33
C ALA A 30 18.00 28.36 -14.05
N PRO A 31 16.72 27.94 -14.13
CA PRO A 31 15.72 28.15 -13.07
C PRO A 31 15.87 27.23 -11.85
N LEU A 32 15.37 27.69 -10.71
CA LEU A 32 15.13 26.88 -9.51
C LEU A 32 14.27 25.65 -9.84
N PRO A 33 14.69 24.42 -9.49
CA PRO A 33 13.78 23.28 -9.52
C PRO A 33 12.90 23.27 -8.26
N GLU A 34 11.67 22.84 -8.50
CA GLU A 34 10.50 22.83 -7.62
C GLU A 34 10.69 22.01 -6.33
N SER A 35 9.82 22.29 -5.35
CA SER A 35 9.73 21.60 -4.08
C SER A 35 9.46 20.11 -4.25
N ALA A 36 10.40 19.27 -3.84
CA ALA A 36 10.15 17.85 -3.63
C ALA A 36 9.23 17.68 -2.41
N ASN A 37 7.94 17.52 -2.66
CA ASN A 37 7.00 16.96 -1.71
C ASN A 37 7.29 15.45 -1.64
N ASP A 38 7.88 14.98 -0.55
CA ASP A 38 7.88 13.56 -0.21
C ASP A 38 6.48 13.21 0.32
N GLU A 39 5.59 12.86 -0.60
CA GLU A 39 4.43 12.02 -0.30
C GLU A 39 4.95 10.61 0.00
N HIS A 40 5.07 10.26 1.28
CA HIS A 40 4.92 8.86 1.67
C HIS A 40 3.43 8.50 1.68
N LEU A 41 2.82 8.52 0.51
CA LEU A 41 1.72 7.60 0.19
C LEU A 41 2.40 6.35 -0.38
N ALA A 42 2.59 5.35 0.47
CA ALA A 42 2.96 4.03 0.01
C ALA A 42 1.69 3.34 -0.54
N ASP A 43 1.25 3.79 -1.71
CA ASP A 43 0.52 2.98 -2.69
C ASP A 43 1.35 3.06 -3.97
N SER A 44 2.29 2.14 -4.10
CA SER A 44 2.97 1.88 -5.36
C SER A 44 2.82 0.41 -5.67
N ASP A 45 1.90 0.13 -6.59
CA ASP A 45 1.76 -1.12 -7.30
C ASP A 45 3.12 -1.54 -7.88
N ASN A 46 3.81 -2.43 -7.18
CA ASN A 46 4.93 -3.15 -7.77
C ASN A 46 4.35 -4.27 -8.63
N ASN A 47 4.19 -3.95 -9.90
CA ASN A 47 3.92 -4.89 -10.97
C ASN A 47 5.13 -5.84 -11.12
N ILE A 48 5.13 -6.93 -10.35
CA ILE A 48 6.01 -8.07 -10.60
C ILE A 48 5.32 -8.92 -11.65
N SER A 49 5.74 -8.72 -12.91
CA SER A 49 5.53 -9.69 -13.97
C SER A 49 6.34 -10.94 -13.65
N GLY A 50 5.70 -11.92 -13.01
CA GLY A 50 6.24 -13.25 -12.77
C GLY A 50 5.18 -14.30 -13.07
N THR A 51 5.02 -14.64 -14.34
CA THR A 51 4.37 -15.89 -14.74
C THR A 51 5.27 -17.05 -14.36
N ASP A 52 4.88 -17.82 -13.34
CA ASP A 52 5.00 -19.27 -13.27
C ASP A 52 4.40 -19.75 -11.93
N VAL A 53 3.15 -20.22 -11.97
CA VAL A 53 2.53 -20.96 -10.87
C VAL A 53 2.88 -22.44 -11.08
N PRO A 54 3.66 -23.08 -10.20
CA PRO A 54 3.87 -24.52 -10.31
C PRO A 54 2.56 -25.25 -10.02
N GLN A 55 2.03 -25.96 -11.03
CA GLN A 55 0.96 -26.94 -10.87
C GLN A 55 1.50 -28.17 -10.12
N ASN A 56 1.55 -28.09 -8.79
CA ASN A 56 1.43 -29.24 -7.88
C ASN A 56 1.45 -28.76 -6.43
N ILE A 57 0.28 -28.39 -5.90
CA ILE A 57 0.03 -28.29 -4.47
C ILE A 57 -1.30 -28.97 -4.19
N VAL A 58 -1.28 -30.30 -4.24
CA VAL A 58 -2.26 -31.13 -3.55
C VAL A 58 -1.43 -32.13 -2.75
N GLU A 59 -1.57 -32.06 -1.43
CA GLU A 59 -1.15 -33.07 -0.45
C GLU A 59 0.35 -33.35 -0.36
N GLN A 60 1.11 -32.40 0.20
CA GLN A 60 2.15 -32.76 1.15
C GLN A 60 1.81 -32.07 2.46
N GLU A 61 1.55 -32.84 3.53
CA GLU A 61 1.53 -32.28 4.87
C GLU A 61 2.89 -31.62 5.15
N PRO A 62 2.94 -30.35 5.58
CA PRO A 62 4.21 -29.67 5.76
C PRO A 62 4.85 -30.17 7.06
N ALA A 63 5.74 -31.16 6.93
CA ALA A 63 6.71 -31.46 7.97
C ALA A 63 7.68 -30.26 8.09
N ASN A 64 7.57 -29.51 9.20
CA ASN A 64 8.30 -28.28 9.57
C ASN A 64 7.71 -26.95 9.10
N ASP A 65 6.41 -26.72 9.33
CA ASP A 65 5.98 -25.34 9.51
C ASP A 65 6.58 -24.77 10.81
N PRO A 66 7.33 -23.64 10.79
CA PRO A 66 7.71 -22.95 12.01
C PRO A 66 6.45 -22.65 12.82
N GLU A 67 6.44 -23.15 14.05
CA GLU A 67 5.38 -22.90 15.02
C GLU A 67 5.41 -21.40 15.34
N ILE A 68 4.31 -20.71 15.05
CA ILE A 68 4.17 -19.30 15.43
C ILE A 68 4.14 -19.29 16.95
N PRO A 69 5.03 -18.54 17.63
CA PRO A 69 4.92 -18.36 19.06
C PRO A 69 3.54 -17.78 19.35
N ASP A 70 2.66 -18.57 19.97
CA ASP A 70 1.30 -18.13 20.29
C ASP A 70 1.30 -17.64 21.73
N VAL A 71 1.10 -16.33 21.93
CA VAL A 71 0.93 -15.78 23.27
C VAL A 71 -0.50 -16.09 23.72
N ASP A 72 -0.62 -17.09 24.59
CA ASP A 72 -1.87 -17.44 25.25
C ASP A 72 -2.23 -16.38 26.30
N LEU A 73 -3.30 -15.63 26.05
CA LEU A 73 -3.83 -14.64 26.98
C LEU A 73 -4.90 -15.28 27.87
N ASP A 74 -4.85 -14.99 29.18
CA ASP A 74 -5.88 -15.46 30.10
C ASP A 74 -7.22 -14.77 29.85
N GLU A 75 -8.08 -15.43 29.07
CA GLU A 75 -9.42 -14.98 28.73
C GLU A 75 -10.34 -14.83 29.95
N SER A 76 -10.05 -15.54 31.04
CA SER A 76 -10.86 -15.52 32.26
C SER A 76 -10.57 -14.31 33.15
N ASN A 77 -9.44 -13.63 32.94
CA ASN A 77 -9.04 -12.47 33.72
C ASN A 77 -9.79 -11.21 33.28
N SER A 78 -10.61 -10.65 34.18
CA SER A 78 -11.40 -9.44 33.92
C SER A 78 -10.58 -8.21 33.54
N ASN A 79 -9.30 -8.14 33.95
CA ASN A 79 -8.40 -7.04 33.62
C ASN A 79 -7.84 -7.12 32.20
N MET A 80 -7.93 -8.30 31.55
CA MET A 80 -7.40 -8.54 30.20
C MET A 80 -8.40 -8.22 29.09
N GLY A 81 -9.60 -7.72 29.41
CA GLY A 81 -10.68 -7.57 28.43
C GLY A 81 -10.31 -6.82 27.14
N ILE A 82 -9.58 -5.70 27.24
CA ILE A 82 -9.14 -4.93 26.07
C ILE A 82 -8.08 -5.70 25.27
N TRP A 83 -7.13 -6.33 25.96
CA TRP A 83 -6.08 -7.14 25.33
C TRP A 83 -6.71 -8.31 24.59
N ASN A 84 -7.52 -9.13 25.25
CA ASN A 84 -8.18 -10.29 24.64
C ASN A 84 -8.99 -9.93 23.39
N GLN A 85 -9.61 -8.74 23.35
CA GLN A 85 -10.41 -8.29 22.20
C GLN A 85 -9.56 -7.86 20.98
N SER A 86 -8.38 -7.28 21.21
CA SER A 86 -7.63 -6.55 20.18
C SER A 86 -6.16 -6.96 20.05
N PHE A 87 -5.76 -8.04 20.70
CA PHE A 87 -4.37 -8.51 20.73
C PHE A 87 -3.86 -8.97 19.37
N LYS A 88 -4.63 -9.81 18.67
CA LYS A 88 -4.22 -10.43 17.40
C LYS A 88 -4.30 -9.45 16.22
N THR A 89 -3.28 -9.50 15.37
CA THR A 89 -3.11 -8.65 14.19
C THR A 89 -3.37 -9.45 12.93
N ASP A 90 -4.32 -8.98 12.11
CA ASP A 90 -4.46 -9.49 10.75
C ASP A 90 -3.24 -9.05 9.93
N LEU A 91 -2.46 -10.06 9.56
CA LEU A 91 -1.23 -9.87 8.82
C LEU A 91 -1.47 -9.13 7.51
N ASN A 92 -2.63 -9.22 6.84
CA ASN A 92 -2.91 -8.45 5.63
C ASN A 92 -2.71 -6.93 5.79
N PHE A 93 -2.78 -6.42 7.02
CA PHE A 93 -2.55 -5.03 7.35
C PHE A 93 -1.16 -4.73 7.93
N THR A 94 -0.20 -5.64 7.74
CA THR A 94 1.20 -5.46 8.14
C THR A 94 2.11 -5.40 6.92
N LYS A 95 3.28 -4.80 7.08
CA LYS A 95 4.40 -4.84 6.12
C LYS A 95 5.70 -4.98 6.87
N GLN A 96 6.70 -5.62 6.27
CA GLN A 96 8.03 -5.63 6.88
C GLN A 96 8.66 -4.25 6.73
N ASP A 97 9.21 -3.72 7.82
CA ASP A 97 10.00 -2.51 7.82
C ASP A 97 11.44 -2.85 7.44
N PRO A 98 11.94 -2.37 6.28
CA PRO A 98 13.31 -2.66 5.83
C PRO A 98 14.39 -2.15 6.78
N SER A 99 14.09 -1.14 7.61
CA SER A 99 15.07 -0.54 8.52
C SER A 99 15.25 -1.35 9.80
N THR A 100 14.19 -2.00 10.29
CA THR A 100 14.20 -2.76 11.55
C THR A 100 14.10 -4.26 11.36
N GLY A 101 13.70 -4.73 10.17
CA GLY A 101 13.39 -6.13 9.88
C GLY A 101 12.06 -6.61 10.46
N ARG A 102 11.40 -5.80 11.29
CA ARG A 102 10.17 -6.14 12.03
C ARG A 102 8.91 -5.85 11.23
N LEU A 103 7.78 -6.37 11.69
CA LEU A 103 6.48 -5.97 11.15
C LEU A 103 6.08 -4.56 11.60
N SER A 104 5.69 -3.76 10.61
CA SER A 104 5.03 -2.47 10.77
C SER A 104 3.54 -2.63 10.49
N ILE A 105 2.69 -2.17 11.40
CA ILE A 105 1.23 -2.27 11.29
C ILE A 105 0.66 -1.01 10.62
N ASN A 106 -0.26 -1.19 9.67
CA ASN A 106 -0.97 -0.11 9.02
C ASN A 106 -1.66 0.80 10.06
N ALA A 107 -1.44 2.11 9.95
CA ALA A 107 -1.99 3.09 10.89
C ALA A 107 -3.52 3.15 10.89
N GLN A 108 -4.18 2.94 9.74
CA GLN A 108 -5.64 2.91 9.66
C GLN A 108 -6.21 1.64 10.29
N TYR A 109 -5.52 0.50 10.15
CA TYR A 109 -5.91 -0.74 10.82
C TYR A 109 -5.92 -0.59 12.35
N ARG A 110 -4.89 0.02 12.93
CA ARG A 110 -4.86 0.31 14.38
C ARG A 110 -6.02 1.21 14.81
N GLN A 111 -6.37 2.22 14.02
CA GLN A 111 -7.52 3.08 14.28
C GLN A 111 -8.86 2.33 14.14
N MET A 112 -8.96 1.39 13.21
CA MET A 112 -10.11 0.51 13.05
C MET A 112 -10.29 -0.40 14.28
N LYS A 113 -9.22 -1.08 14.73
CA LYS A 113 -9.23 -1.92 15.96
C LYS A 113 -9.60 -1.12 17.21
N ALA A 114 -9.06 0.10 17.34
CA ALA A 114 -9.46 1.02 18.41
C ALA A 114 -10.94 1.37 18.34
N THR A 115 -11.47 1.58 17.13
CA THR A 115 -12.89 1.89 16.90
C THR A 115 -13.81 0.69 17.17
N GLU A 116 -13.38 -0.52 16.84
CA GLU A 116 -14.09 -1.76 17.20
C GLU A 116 -14.17 -1.95 18.72
N THR A 117 -13.09 -1.59 19.43
CA THR A 117 -12.99 -1.78 20.88
C THR A 117 -13.75 -0.72 21.65
N PHE A 118 -13.54 0.56 21.32
CA PHE A 118 -14.01 1.69 22.13
C PHE A 118 -15.20 2.42 21.50
N GLY A 119 -15.53 2.16 20.23
CA GLY A 119 -16.52 2.90 19.45
C GLY A 119 -15.91 4.02 18.60
N PRO A 120 -16.73 4.85 17.92
CA PRO A 120 -16.23 5.86 16.97
C PRO A 120 -15.27 6.86 17.60
N ARG A 121 -14.17 7.20 16.89
CA ARG A 121 -13.25 8.26 17.29
C ARG A 121 -14.00 9.59 17.48
N GLY A 122 -13.71 10.31 18.56
CA GLY A 122 -14.42 11.50 19.00
C GLY A 122 -15.64 11.23 19.91
N LYS A 123 -16.07 9.98 20.04
CA LYS A 123 -17.13 9.56 20.98
C LYS A 123 -16.62 8.53 21.99
N GLY A 124 -16.10 7.43 21.47
CA GLY A 124 -15.59 6.31 22.25
C GLY A 124 -14.13 6.46 22.65
N TRP A 125 -13.33 7.09 21.80
CA TRP A 125 -11.92 7.35 22.05
C TRP A 125 -11.41 8.52 21.22
N GLY A 126 -10.24 9.04 21.55
CA GLY A 126 -9.61 10.12 20.81
C GLY A 126 -8.18 10.36 21.26
N VAL A 127 -7.52 11.31 20.60
CA VAL A 127 -6.14 11.68 20.87
C VAL A 127 -6.05 13.19 20.86
N ASP A 128 -5.59 13.76 21.98
CA ASP A 128 -5.36 15.18 22.15
C ASP A 128 -3.86 15.46 22.10
N VAL A 129 -3.42 16.38 21.23
CA VAL A 129 -2.03 16.83 21.20
C VAL A 129 -1.79 17.76 22.39
N LYS A 130 -0.87 17.38 23.28
CA LYS A 130 -0.54 18.15 24.49
C LYS A 130 0.64 19.08 24.27
N ARG A 131 1.66 18.60 23.57
CA ARG A 131 2.88 19.36 23.30
C ARG A 131 3.48 18.98 21.96
N GLU A 132 3.99 19.98 21.25
CA GLU A 132 4.81 19.81 20.05
C GLU A 132 6.09 20.63 20.22
N TRP A 133 7.24 20.06 19.90
CA TRP A 133 8.51 20.78 19.94
C TRP A 133 9.49 20.21 18.93
N ILE A 134 10.52 21.01 18.62
CA ILE A 134 11.63 20.60 17.76
C ILE A 134 12.88 20.54 18.62
N GLU A 135 13.61 19.44 18.51
CA GLU A 135 14.93 19.30 19.12
C GLU A 135 15.98 19.34 18.01
N ASP A 136 16.96 20.22 18.16
CA ASP A 136 18.10 20.30 17.26
C ASP A 136 19.16 19.26 17.68
N GLY A 137 19.63 18.51 16.70
CA GLY A 137 20.74 17.56 16.79
C GLY A 137 22.05 18.16 16.30
N LEU A 138 22.86 17.32 15.65
CA LEU A 138 24.21 17.69 15.22
C LEU A 138 24.19 18.66 14.01
N PRO A 139 25.18 19.54 13.87
CA PRO A 139 25.33 20.36 12.66
C PRO A 139 25.54 19.49 11.41
N ILE A 140 24.81 19.79 10.33
CA ILE A 140 24.93 19.06 9.06
C ILE A 140 26.06 19.69 8.24
N PHE A 141 26.97 18.85 7.73
CA PHE A 141 28.06 19.29 6.86
C PHE A 141 27.87 18.73 5.46
N ALA A 142 28.09 19.57 4.44
CA ALA A 142 28.20 19.16 3.04
C ALA A 142 29.60 19.53 2.54
N ASN A 143 30.34 18.54 2.00
CA ASN A 143 31.71 18.73 1.51
C ASN A 143 32.64 19.42 2.53
N GLY A 144 32.52 19.05 3.81
CA GLY A 144 33.32 19.62 4.89
C GLY A 144 32.91 21.04 5.32
N THR A 145 31.85 21.61 4.75
CA THR A 145 31.34 22.94 5.10
C THR A 145 29.98 22.80 5.81
N TYR A 146 29.81 23.50 6.93
CA TYR A 146 28.55 23.53 7.66
C TYR A 146 27.45 24.16 6.79
N THR A 147 26.30 23.49 6.69
CA THR A 147 25.20 23.92 5.81
C THR A 147 24.38 25.08 6.38
N GLY A 148 24.61 25.46 7.63
CA GLY A 148 23.78 26.44 8.34
C GLY A 148 22.53 25.82 8.98
N VAL A 149 22.36 24.50 8.91
CA VAL A 149 21.22 23.76 9.46
C VAL A 149 21.74 22.59 10.29
N ASN A 150 21.16 22.39 11.47
CA ASN A 150 21.37 21.18 12.27
C ASN A 150 20.39 20.08 11.86
N GLU A 151 20.74 18.84 12.15
CA GLU A 151 19.75 17.78 12.26
C GLU A 151 18.65 18.25 13.21
N SER A 152 17.42 17.84 12.97
CA SER A 152 16.32 18.16 13.88
C SER A 152 15.27 17.08 13.88
N VAL A 153 14.68 16.86 15.04
CA VAL A 153 13.61 15.90 15.26
C VAL A 153 12.37 16.67 15.69
N HIS A 154 11.24 16.37 15.04
CA HIS A 154 9.93 16.82 15.47
C HIS A 154 9.40 15.84 16.52
N ASN A 155 9.10 16.35 17.70
CA ASN A 155 8.59 15.58 18.83
C ASN A 155 7.15 15.99 19.13
N MET A 156 6.32 15.00 19.48
CA MET A 156 4.93 15.19 19.84
C MET A 156 4.57 14.37 21.06
N GLU A 157 3.95 15.02 22.04
CA GLU A 157 3.32 14.40 23.19
C GLU A 157 1.80 14.41 22.98
N VAL A 158 1.18 13.24 23.08
CA VAL A 158 -0.27 13.09 22.95
C VAL A 158 -0.83 12.42 24.19
N GLU A 159 -2.06 12.79 24.53
CA GLU A 159 -2.89 12.03 25.46
C GLU A 159 -3.96 11.31 24.65
N LEU A 160 -3.92 9.99 24.69
CA LEU A 160 -5.03 9.17 24.23
C LEU A 160 -6.06 9.10 25.35
N TRP A 161 -7.32 9.32 25.02
CA TRP A 161 -8.44 9.09 25.92
C TRP A 161 -9.41 8.08 25.32
N TYR A 162 -10.09 7.30 26.17
CA TYR A 162 -11.11 6.34 25.76
C TYR A 162 -12.15 6.16 26.85
N ILE A 163 -13.34 5.69 26.46
CA ILE A 163 -14.40 5.27 27.37
C ILE A 163 -14.20 3.77 27.62
N HIS A 164 -13.94 3.39 28.86
CA HIS A 164 -13.66 2.01 29.22
C HIS A 164 -14.89 1.13 28.91
N PRO A 165 -14.77 0.04 28.13
CA PRO A 165 -15.92 -0.72 27.65
C PRO A 165 -16.84 -1.25 28.75
N ASN A 166 -16.28 -1.67 29.89
CA ASN A 166 -17.06 -2.25 30.99
C ASN A 166 -17.61 -1.22 32.00
N SER A 167 -16.84 -0.19 32.36
CA SER A 167 -17.21 0.76 33.42
C SER A 167 -17.86 2.05 32.88
N GLY A 168 -17.66 2.37 31.60
CA GLY A 168 -18.09 3.64 31.01
C GLY A 168 -17.27 4.85 31.47
N GLU A 169 -16.20 4.63 32.24
CA GLU A 169 -15.32 5.71 32.71
C GLU A 169 -14.44 6.24 31.58
N ARG A 170 -14.17 7.54 31.58
CA ARG A 170 -13.17 8.12 30.68
C ARG A 170 -11.77 7.92 31.26
N CYS A 171 -10.97 7.10 30.60
CA CYS A 171 -9.58 6.84 30.93
C CYS A 171 -8.64 7.60 29.99
N THR A 172 -7.43 7.91 30.45
CA THR A 172 -6.40 8.55 29.62
C THR A 172 -5.03 7.92 29.82
N LEU A 173 -4.16 8.05 28.81
CA LEU A 173 -2.73 7.72 28.89
C LEU A 173 -1.92 8.62 27.96
N THR A 174 -0.66 8.83 28.33
CA THR A 174 0.27 9.67 27.57
C THR A 174 1.18 8.80 26.70
N ALA A 175 1.42 9.25 25.47
CA ALA A 175 2.41 8.66 24.58
C ALA A 175 3.17 9.74 23.81
N PHE A 176 4.30 9.35 23.24
CA PHE A 176 5.20 10.24 22.51
C PHE A 176 5.48 9.68 21.13
N GLY A 177 5.58 10.58 20.15
CA GLY A 177 5.98 10.24 18.80
C GLY A 177 7.03 11.22 18.28
N GLU A 178 7.94 10.68 17.50
CA GLU A 178 9.11 11.41 17.02
C GLU A 178 9.29 11.19 15.52
N THR A 179 9.78 12.20 14.81
CA THR A 179 10.09 12.06 13.39
C THR A 179 11.19 13.04 13.00
N GLU A 180 12.26 12.52 12.39
CA GLU A 180 13.32 13.35 11.81
C GLU A 180 12.74 14.35 10.82
N ARG A 181 13.11 15.62 10.98
CA ARG A 181 12.65 16.76 10.20
C ARG A 181 13.72 17.26 9.23
N PHE A 182 14.93 17.50 9.72
CA PHE A 182 16.10 17.75 8.89
C PHE A 182 17.17 16.72 9.24
N TYR A 183 17.72 16.03 8.25
CA TYR A 183 18.76 15.02 8.48
C TYR A 183 19.60 14.81 7.22
N TRP A 184 20.80 14.24 7.39
CA TRP A 184 21.63 13.80 6.28
C TRP A 184 21.30 12.37 5.88
N SER A 185 20.81 12.18 4.64
CA SER A 185 20.56 10.82 4.14
C SER A 185 21.83 10.24 3.54
N HIS A 186 22.31 9.13 4.11
CA HIS A 186 23.40 8.35 3.53
C HIS A 186 23.00 7.69 2.20
N ASN A 187 21.75 7.21 2.10
CA ASN A 187 21.22 6.56 0.89
C ASN A 187 21.17 7.51 -0.31
N TYR A 188 20.77 8.76 -0.11
CA TYR A 188 20.69 9.76 -1.18
C TYR A 188 21.90 10.71 -1.24
N SER A 189 22.83 10.58 -0.28
CA SER A 189 24.00 11.46 -0.11
C SER A 189 23.63 12.95 -0.16
N ARG A 190 22.52 13.33 0.45
CA ARG A 190 22.00 14.71 0.48
C ARG A 190 21.24 15.00 1.77
N MET A 191 21.12 16.28 2.10
CA MET A 191 20.23 16.74 3.16
C MET A 191 18.77 16.55 2.75
N ILE A 192 17.97 15.98 3.65
CA ILE A 192 16.54 15.77 3.47
C ILE A 192 15.78 16.66 4.44
N LYS A 193 14.68 17.25 3.96
CA LYS A 193 13.66 17.89 4.77
C LYS A 193 12.39 17.07 4.71
N ASN A 194 11.99 16.49 5.84
CA ASN A 194 10.73 15.78 5.95
C ASN A 194 9.57 16.77 6.20
N GLY A 195 8.88 17.15 5.13
CA GLY A 195 7.72 18.06 5.18
C GLY A 195 6.51 17.49 5.95
N GLU A 196 6.46 16.17 6.11
CA GLU A 196 5.35 15.44 6.72
C GLU A 196 5.62 15.00 8.16
N CYS A 197 6.71 15.51 8.77
CA CYS A 197 7.15 15.13 10.12
C CYS A 197 6.04 15.26 11.17
N ARG A 198 5.25 16.34 11.15
CA ARG A 198 4.15 16.54 12.11
C ARG A 198 3.08 15.44 12.04
N LYS A 199 2.66 15.05 10.82
CA LYS A 199 1.66 13.99 10.62
C LYS A 199 2.21 12.63 11.02
N LYS A 200 3.50 12.37 10.73
CA LYS A 200 4.20 11.15 11.11
C LYS A 200 4.36 11.04 12.63
N SER A 201 4.79 12.09 13.33
CA SER A 201 4.88 12.09 14.80
C SER A 201 3.52 11.84 15.47
N LEU A 202 2.44 12.45 14.96
CA LEU A 202 1.09 12.18 15.47
C LEU A 202 0.69 10.71 15.28
N THR A 203 1.00 10.15 14.11
CA THR A 203 0.69 8.75 13.78
C THR A 203 1.49 7.80 14.66
N ASP A 204 2.78 8.07 14.86
CA ASP A 204 3.66 7.30 15.73
C ASP A 204 3.20 7.34 17.19
N ALA A 205 2.95 8.54 17.73
CA ALA A 205 2.46 8.74 19.10
C ALA A 205 1.13 8.03 19.34
N THR A 206 0.19 8.16 18.39
CA THR A 206 -1.12 7.47 18.45
C THR A 206 -0.93 5.96 18.41
N GLY A 207 -0.06 5.48 17.53
CA GLY A 207 0.26 4.06 17.40
C GLY A 207 0.82 3.45 18.68
N LYS A 208 1.76 4.15 19.32
CA LYS A 208 2.36 3.78 20.61
C LYS A 208 1.31 3.82 21.74
N ALA A 209 0.45 4.84 21.76
CA ALA A 209 -0.64 4.91 22.74
C ALA A 209 -1.59 3.72 22.64
N LEU A 210 -1.96 3.31 21.42
CA LEU A 210 -2.84 2.17 21.18
C LEU A 210 -2.17 0.84 21.54
N SER A 211 -0.87 0.67 21.26
CA SER A 211 -0.16 -0.55 21.64
C SER A 211 -0.06 -0.72 23.16
N MET A 212 0.03 0.38 23.92
CA MET A 212 -0.02 0.33 25.39
C MET A 212 -1.36 -0.19 25.95
N LEU A 213 -2.45 -0.09 25.16
CA LEU A 213 -3.76 -0.67 25.50
C LEU A 213 -3.89 -2.15 25.11
N GLY A 214 -2.88 -2.73 24.44
CA GLY A 214 -2.92 -4.11 23.94
C GLY A 214 -3.44 -4.24 22.52
N ILE A 215 -3.72 -3.15 21.81
CA ILE A 215 -4.12 -3.20 20.40
C ILE A 215 -2.94 -3.64 19.55
N CYS A 216 -3.11 -4.75 18.83
CA CYS A 216 -2.09 -5.40 18.01
C CYS A 216 -0.83 -5.78 18.82
N GLY A 217 -1.04 -6.25 20.06
CA GLY A 217 0.01 -6.57 21.02
C GLY A 217 0.94 -7.70 20.57
N ASP A 218 0.42 -8.66 19.81
CA ASP A 218 1.14 -9.83 19.29
C ASP A 218 2.40 -9.47 18.48
N VAL A 219 2.31 -8.43 17.64
CA VAL A 219 3.43 -7.89 16.86
C VAL A 219 4.57 -7.40 17.75
N TYR A 220 4.26 -6.89 18.93
CA TYR A 220 5.24 -6.37 19.88
C TYR A 220 5.77 -7.45 20.83
N MET A 221 5.11 -8.61 20.90
CA MET A 221 5.50 -9.74 21.74
C MET A 221 6.32 -10.81 21.00
N GLY A 222 6.71 -10.54 19.75
CA GLY A 222 7.65 -11.37 19.01
C GLY A 222 7.02 -12.57 18.30
N GLU A 223 5.68 -12.65 18.19
CA GLU A 223 5.00 -13.71 17.40
C GLU A 223 5.46 -13.71 15.93
N TYR A 224 5.97 -12.56 15.46
CA TYR A 224 6.37 -12.34 14.07
C TYR A 224 7.82 -11.86 13.91
N ASP A 225 8.69 -12.13 14.88
CA ASP A 225 10.11 -11.74 14.78
C ASP A 225 10.94 -12.72 13.92
N ASP A 226 10.41 -13.92 13.63
CA ASP A 226 11.06 -14.90 12.74
C ASP A 226 10.84 -14.54 11.27
N GLU A 227 11.93 -14.44 10.50
CA GLU A 227 11.90 -14.14 9.06
C GLU A 227 11.05 -15.15 8.27
N ASN A 228 11.01 -16.42 8.65
CA ASN A 228 10.19 -17.43 7.99
C ASN A 228 8.70 -17.16 8.18
N ILE A 229 8.30 -16.68 9.37
CA ILE A 229 6.91 -16.32 9.67
C ILE A 229 6.52 -15.07 8.88
N ILE A 230 7.40 -14.06 8.81
CA ILE A 230 7.18 -12.85 8.00
C ILE A 230 7.08 -13.22 6.50
N ASN A 231 7.96 -14.09 6.00
CA ASN A 231 7.95 -14.50 4.60
C ASN A 231 6.68 -15.30 4.24
N ARG A 232 6.25 -16.22 5.13
CA ARG A 232 4.98 -16.94 4.98
C ARG A 232 3.79 -16.00 4.97
N SER A 233 3.79 -15.02 5.87
CA SER A 233 2.77 -13.96 5.92
C SER A 233 2.68 -13.20 4.60
N GLN A 234 3.82 -12.78 4.04
CA GLN A 234 3.86 -12.10 2.75
C GLN A 234 3.39 -12.99 1.59
N MET A 235 3.77 -14.27 1.59
CA MET A 235 3.28 -15.24 0.61
C MET A 235 1.76 -15.40 0.70
N THR A 236 1.22 -15.57 1.91
CA THR A 236 -0.22 -15.72 2.15
C THR A 236 -0.99 -14.50 1.64
N LYS A 237 -0.52 -13.28 1.92
CA LYS A 237 -1.11 -12.04 1.37
C LYS A 237 -1.13 -12.04 -0.15
N THR A 238 -0.02 -12.46 -0.75
CA THR A 238 0.12 -12.49 -2.22
C THR A 238 -0.86 -13.49 -2.82
N THR A 239 -1.00 -14.66 -2.20
CA THR A 239 -1.98 -15.68 -2.58
C THR A 239 -3.41 -15.18 -2.42
N ASP A 240 -3.76 -14.56 -1.28
CA ASP A 240 -5.09 -14.03 -1.01
C ASP A 240 -5.47 -12.92 -2.00
N ASN A 241 -4.53 -12.03 -2.32
CA ASN A 241 -4.74 -10.98 -3.31
C ASN A 241 -4.91 -11.56 -4.71
N ALA A 242 -4.10 -12.56 -5.08
CA ALA A 242 -4.26 -13.27 -6.34
C ALA A 242 -5.62 -13.98 -6.44
N LEU A 243 -6.09 -14.61 -5.36
CA LEU A 243 -7.42 -15.23 -5.28
C LEU A 243 -8.53 -14.19 -5.46
N LYS A 244 -8.49 -13.07 -4.74
CA LYS A 244 -9.45 -11.98 -4.89
C LYS A 244 -9.48 -11.41 -6.31
N GLN A 245 -8.31 -11.27 -6.93
CA GLN A 245 -8.20 -10.82 -8.32
C GLN A 245 -8.83 -11.82 -9.28
N LEU A 246 -8.54 -13.12 -9.12
CA LEU A 246 -9.13 -14.18 -9.93
C LEU A 246 -10.65 -14.25 -9.79
N GLU A 247 -11.19 -14.09 -8.57
CA GLU A 247 -12.63 -14.04 -8.31
C GLU A 247 -13.28 -12.83 -8.99
N PHE A 248 -12.66 -11.66 -8.87
CA PHE A 248 -13.12 -10.45 -9.53
C PHE A 248 -13.13 -10.61 -11.06
N ASP A 249 -12.05 -11.13 -11.62
CA ASP A 249 -11.90 -11.33 -13.07
C ASP A 249 -12.87 -12.40 -13.60
N ALA A 250 -13.11 -13.47 -12.83
CA ALA A 250 -14.13 -14.46 -13.16
C ALA A 250 -15.53 -13.84 -13.20
N LYS A 251 -15.85 -12.98 -12.23
CA LYS A 251 -17.14 -12.27 -12.18
C LYS A 251 -17.28 -11.28 -13.34
N ALA A 252 -16.25 -10.49 -13.63
CA ALA A 252 -16.23 -9.56 -14.76
C ALA A 252 -16.41 -10.30 -16.10
N THR A 253 -15.71 -11.43 -16.26
CA THR A 253 -15.82 -12.29 -17.44
C THR A 253 -17.22 -12.85 -17.61
N GLN A 254 -17.83 -13.37 -16.54
CA GLN A 254 -19.18 -13.91 -16.59
C GLN A 254 -20.20 -12.83 -16.97
N GLN A 255 -20.11 -11.65 -16.36
CA GLN A 255 -21.00 -10.51 -16.68
C GLN A 255 -20.85 -10.06 -18.14
N ALA A 256 -19.63 -10.01 -18.67
CA ALA A 256 -19.37 -9.67 -20.06
C ALA A 256 -19.98 -10.70 -21.02
N LEU A 257 -19.84 -12.00 -20.72
CA LEU A 257 -20.41 -13.09 -21.51
C LEU A 257 -21.95 -13.08 -21.47
N ASP A 258 -22.55 -12.87 -20.30
CA ASP A 258 -24.02 -12.81 -20.16
C ASP A 258 -24.60 -11.61 -20.93
N LYS A 259 -23.91 -10.46 -20.88
CA LYS A 259 -24.29 -9.27 -21.64
C LYS A 259 -24.15 -9.49 -23.14
N ALA A 260 -23.05 -10.09 -23.60
CA ALA A 260 -22.87 -10.45 -25.01
C ALA A 260 -23.96 -11.41 -25.48
N LYS A 261 -24.28 -12.44 -24.67
CA LYS A 261 -25.35 -13.40 -24.96
C LYS A 261 -26.72 -12.73 -25.13
N SER A 262 -27.04 -11.74 -24.29
CA SER A 262 -28.31 -10.99 -24.39
C SER A 262 -28.51 -10.25 -25.72
N TYR A 263 -27.42 -9.97 -26.46
CA TYR A 263 -27.46 -9.40 -27.80
C TYR A 263 -27.53 -10.48 -28.88
N THR A 264 -26.75 -11.56 -28.75
CA THR A 264 -26.75 -12.67 -29.71
C THR A 264 -28.09 -13.41 -29.74
N ASP A 265 -28.76 -13.54 -28.60
CA ASP A 265 -30.09 -14.16 -28.51
C ASP A 265 -31.16 -13.42 -29.34
N LYS A 266 -30.93 -12.14 -29.67
CA LYS A 266 -31.82 -11.33 -30.49
C LYS A 266 -31.57 -11.43 -31.99
N PHE A 267 -30.50 -12.11 -32.43
CA PHE A 267 -30.14 -12.23 -33.84
C PHE A 267 -31.25 -12.86 -34.68
N SER A 268 -31.88 -13.94 -34.18
CA SER A 268 -32.94 -14.67 -34.88
C SER A 268 -34.22 -13.85 -35.08
N THR A 269 -34.48 -12.88 -34.21
CA THR A 269 -35.67 -12.01 -34.24
C THR A 269 -35.41 -10.64 -34.87
N ALA A 270 -34.20 -10.39 -35.36
CA ALA A 270 -33.81 -9.09 -35.87
C ALA A 270 -34.54 -8.74 -37.17
N PRO A 271 -35.10 -7.52 -37.31
CA PRO A 271 -35.92 -7.14 -38.46
C PRO A 271 -35.12 -6.81 -39.73
N SER A 272 -33.79 -6.67 -39.64
CA SER A 272 -32.94 -6.32 -40.79
C SER A 272 -31.49 -6.73 -40.60
N LEU A 273 -30.76 -6.85 -41.72
CA LEU A 273 -29.30 -7.08 -41.72
C LEU A 273 -28.52 -5.99 -40.98
N ALA A 274 -28.99 -4.73 -41.02
CA ALA A 274 -28.35 -3.63 -40.31
C ALA A 274 -28.47 -3.80 -38.78
N GLU A 275 -29.60 -4.32 -38.31
CA GLU A 275 -29.81 -4.59 -36.88
C GLU A 275 -28.97 -5.79 -36.41
N ILE A 276 -28.83 -6.85 -37.21
CA ILE A 276 -27.93 -7.97 -36.89
C ILE A 276 -26.49 -7.47 -36.72
N LYS A 277 -25.99 -6.66 -37.66
CA LYS A 277 -24.64 -6.06 -37.58
C LYS A 277 -24.47 -5.12 -36.37
N ARG A 278 -25.52 -4.36 -36.02
CA ARG A 278 -25.51 -3.50 -34.82
C ARG A 278 -25.43 -4.35 -33.55
N LEU A 279 -26.26 -5.39 -33.43
CA LEU A 279 -26.27 -6.31 -32.28
C LEU A 279 -24.95 -7.06 -32.16
N GLN A 280 -24.36 -7.49 -33.28
CA GLN A 280 -23.02 -8.08 -33.31
C GLN A 280 -21.97 -7.13 -32.70
N LYS A 281 -21.92 -5.88 -33.15
CA LYS A 281 -20.99 -4.89 -32.62
C LYS A 281 -21.19 -4.63 -31.13
N LEU A 282 -22.45 -4.60 -30.65
CA LEU A 282 -22.77 -4.45 -29.23
C LEU A 282 -22.31 -5.66 -28.41
N ALA A 283 -22.44 -6.88 -28.94
CA ALA A 283 -21.95 -8.10 -28.31
C ALA A 283 -20.42 -8.11 -28.22
N GLU A 284 -19.72 -7.74 -29.30
CA GLU A 284 -18.25 -7.61 -29.33
C GLU A 284 -17.77 -6.57 -28.30
N THR A 285 -18.42 -5.41 -28.25
CA THR A 285 -18.10 -4.34 -27.28
C THR A 285 -18.34 -4.79 -25.83
N ALA A 286 -19.33 -5.66 -25.58
CA ALA A 286 -19.56 -6.20 -24.25
C ALA A 286 -18.40 -7.09 -23.78
N LEU A 287 -17.70 -7.79 -24.70
CA LEU A 287 -16.55 -8.63 -24.39
C LEU A 287 -15.27 -7.83 -24.10
N ASP A 288 -15.24 -6.51 -24.36
CA ASP A 288 -14.09 -5.67 -24.00
C ASP A 288 -13.89 -5.53 -22.49
N ALA A 289 -14.92 -5.83 -21.69
CA ALA A 289 -14.84 -5.88 -20.25
C ALA A 289 -14.15 -7.15 -19.71
N ILE A 290 -13.82 -8.13 -20.55
CA ILE A 290 -13.08 -9.33 -20.14
C ILE A 290 -11.61 -8.94 -19.90
N PRO A 291 -11.06 -9.17 -18.69
CA PRO A 291 -9.64 -8.95 -18.42
C PRO A 291 -8.76 -9.79 -19.35
N THR A 292 -7.69 -9.23 -19.91
CA THR A 292 -6.77 -9.95 -20.84
C THR A 292 -5.32 -9.93 -20.36
N HIS A 293 -5.11 -9.95 -19.05
CA HIS A 293 -3.78 -9.88 -18.45
C HIS A 293 -2.97 -11.18 -18.67
N ASP A 294 -3.64 -12.33 -18.79
CA ASP A 294 -3.02 -13.62 -19.05
C ASP A 294 -3.44 -14.26 -20.40
N LYS A 295 -2.67 -15.28 -20.84
CA LYS A 295 -2.91 -15.98 -22.12
C LYS A 295 -4.24 -16.73 -22.16
N ALA A 296 -4.69 -17.31 -21.05
CA ALA A 296 -5.94 -18.05 -20.97
C ALA A 296 -7.16 -17.13 -21.05
N SER A 297 -7.14 -15.98 -20.37
CA SER A 297 -8.21 -14.99 -20.43
C SER A 297 -8.33 -14.34 -21.81
N LYS A 298 -7.19 -14.08 -22.47
CA LYS A 298 -7.17 -13.68 -23.88
C LYS A 298 -7.78 -14.75 -24.79
N ALA A 299 -7.39 -16.01 -24.63
CA ALA A 299 -7.95 -17.12 -25.41
C ALA A 299 -9.47 -17.29 -25.20
N LYS A 300 -9.98 -17.05 -23.98
CA LYS A 300 -11.42 -17.04 -23.70
C LYS A 300 -12.15 -15.92 -24.45
N LYS A 301 -11.60 -14.70 -24.44
CA LYS A 301 -12.16 -13.57 -25.21
C LYS A 301 -12.17 -13.87 -26.71
N ASP A 302 -11.06 -14.34 -27.26
CA ASP A 302 -10.92 -14.67 -28.68
C ASP A 302 -11.95 -15.75 -29.09
N LYS A 303 -12.10 -16.80 -28.27
CA LYS A 303 -13.10 -17.86 -28.51
C LYS A 303 -14.53 -17.34 -28.47
N ALA A 304 -14.84 -16.38 -27.59
CA ALA A 304 -16.16 -15.77 -27.52
C ALA A 304 -16.43 -14.88 -28.73
N LEU A 305 -15.44 -14.11 -29.20
CA LEU A 305 -15.53 -13.31 -30.42
C LEU A 305 -15.78 -14.18 -31.66
N SER A 306 -15.04 -15.29 -31.82
CA SER A 306 -15.27 -16.23 -32.93
C SER A 306 -16.68 -16.79 -32.94
N ARG A 307 -17.22 -17.17 -31.77
CA ARG A 307 -18.61 -17.66 -31.66
C ARG A 307 -19.64 -16.61 -32.04
N ILE A 308 -19.46 -15.36 -31.62
CA ILE A 308 -20.36 -14.26 -32.00
C ILE A 308 -20.35 -14.05 -33.51
N ALA A 309 -19.17 -14.10 -34.15
CA ALA A 309 -19.04 -13.98 -35.59
C ALA A 309 -19.77 -15.12 -36.33
N GLU A 310 -19.57 -16.38 -35.90
CA GLU A 310 -20.27 -17.54 -36.47
C GLU A 310 -21.80 -17.43 -36.32
N GLN A 311 -22.29 -16.99 -35.15
CA GLN A 311 -23.72 -16.79 -34.91
C GLN A 311 -24.30 -15.67 -35.79
N ALA A 312 -23.56 -14.57 -35.98
CA ALA A 312 -23.97 -13.48 -36.85
C ALA A 312 -24.02 -13.91 -38.32
N GLU A 313 -23.02 -14.67 -38.79
CA GLU A 313 -22.99 -15.22 -40.14
C GLU A 313 -24.17 -16.16 -40.41
N SER A 314 -24.47 -17.06 -39.46
CA SER A 314 -25.64 -17.93 -39.56
C SER A 314 -26.93 -17.13 -39.64
N ALA A 315 -27.13 -16.16 -38.73
CA ALA A 315 -28.35 -15.34 -38.72
C ALA A 315 -28.51 -14.50 -40.00
N ILE A 316 -27.41 -13.98 -40.57
CA ILE A 316 -27.42 -13.28 -41.86
C ILE A 316 -27.83 -14.24 -42.99
N LYS A 317 -27.31 -15.47 -42.98
CA LYS A 317 -27.66 -16.48 -43.99
C LYS A 317 -29.14 -16.86 -43.91
N ASP A 318 -29.65 -17.11 -42.71
CA ASP A 318 -31.05 -17.47 -42.47
C ASP A 318 -31.98 -16.33 -42.89
N PHE A 319 -31.66 -15.08 -42.51
CA PHE A 319 -32.42 -13.90 -42.94
C PHE A 319 -32.47 -13.75 -44.48
N ASN A 320 -31.36 -14.01 -45.17
CA ASN A 320 -31.31 -13.94 -46.63
C ASN A 320 -32.10 -15.08 -47.30
N ALA A 321 -32.21 -16.25 -46.68
CA ALA A 321 -33.04 -17.35 -47.17
C ALA A 321 -34.53 -17.02 -47.03
N ASP A 322 -34.95 -16.51 -45.87
CA ASP A 322 -36.33 -16.09 -45.60
C ASP A 322 -36.86 -15.03 -46.58
N ILE A 323 -36.00 -14.10 -47.03
CA ILE A 323 -36.36 -13.11 -48.05
C ILE A 323 -36.59 -13.79 -49.41
N LYS A 324 -35.69 -14.70 -49.82
CA LYS A 324 -35.81 -15.40 -51.11
C LYS A 324 -37.06 -16.27 -51.19
N ASP A 325 -37.42 -16.95 -50.10
CA ASP A 325 -38.61 -17.79 -50.06
C ASP A 325 -39.91 -16.96 -50.12
N LYS A 326 -39.91 -15.75 -49.53
CA LYS A 326 -41.04 -14.80 -49.63
C LYS A 326 -41.19 -14.19 -51.03
N ASP A 327 -40.08 -13.94 -51.72
CA ASP A 327 -40.10 -13.45 -53.10
C ASP A 327 -40.54 -14.52 -54.10
N GLN A 328 -40.29 -15.81 -53.82
CA GLN A 328 -40.76 -16.94 -54.64
C GLN A 328 -42.22 -17.33 -54.39
N ALA A 329 -42.75 -17.11 -53.18
CA ALA A 329 -44.14 -17.42 -52.84
C ALA A 329 -45.17 -16.37 -53.30
N ASN A 330 -44.72 -15.15 -53.64
CA ASN A 330 -45.55 -14.04 -54.14
C ASN A 330 -45.39 -13.80 -55.66
N GLY A 331 -44.67 -14.67 -56.36
CA GLY A 331 -44.48 -14.66 -57.81
C GLY A 331 -45.44 -15.58 -58.55
#